data_AF-A0A3C0F4I9-F1
#
_entry.id   AF-A0A3C0F4I9-F1
#
_cell.length_a   1.000
_cell.length_b   1.000
_cell.length_c   1.000
_cell.angle_alpha   90.00
_cell.angle_beta   90.00
_cell.angle_gamma   90.00
#
_symmetry.space_group_name_H-M   'P 1'
#
loop_
_entity.id
_entity.type
_entity.pdbx_description
1 polymer ?
#
loop_
_entity_poly.entity_id
_entity_poly.type
_entity_poly.pdbx_seq_one_letter_code
_entity_poly.pdbx_strand_id
1 'polypeptide(L)'
;MILISKYIVPRGFTGIALFPFVFLRHASLKEDVLLVNHERIHLRQQLELLILPFFVFYVLEFIWRFLQYRSCYLAYKNISFEREAYTNEKDLNYMESKSFWGFVGYL
;
A
#
# COMPACT_ATOMS: atom_id res chain seq x y z
N MET A 1 0.72 14.47 2.89
CA MET A 1 -0.51 15.29 2.73
C MET A 1 -1.57 14.47 2.00
N ILE A 2 -2.83 14.48 2.44
CA ILE A 2 -3.91 13.72 1.79
C ILE A 2 -4.63 14.60 0.77
N LEU A 3 -4.54 14.22 -0.50
CA LEU A 3 -5.19 14.86 -1.64
C LEU A 3 -6.42 14.06 -2.08
N ILE A 4 -7.43 14.74 -2.60
CA ILE A 4 -8.64 14.09 -3.11
C ILE A 4 -8.60 14.19 -4.63
N SER A 5 -8.55 13.06 -5.32
CA SER A 5 -8.60 13.04 -6.78
C SER A 5 -9.14 11.71 -7.30
N LYS A 6 -10.37 11.76 -7.85
CA LYS A 6 -10.99 10.61 -8.52
C LYS A 6 -10.28 10.20 -9.82
N TYR A 7 -9.46 11.07 -10.40
CA TYR A 7 -8.78 10.84 -11.67
C TYR A 7 -7.43 10.13 -11.48
N ILE A 8 -6.79 10.35 -10.33
CA ILE A 8 -5.51 9.71 -9.98
C ILE A 8 -5.75 8.32 -9.40
N VAL A 9 -6.82 8.14 -8.61
CA VAL A 9 -7.18 6.83 -8.05
C VAL A 9 -7.85 5.96 -9.12
N PRO A 10 -7.22 4.86 -9.59
CA PRO A 10 -7.79 4.02 -10.64
C PRO A 10 -9.14 3.42 -10.23
N ARG A 11 -10.00 3.10 -11.20
CA ARG A 11 -11.31 2.45 -10.94
C ARG A 11 -11.09 1.13 -10.19
N GLY A 12 -11.85 0.92 -9.11
CA GLY A 12 -11.71 -0.25 -8.23
C GLY A 12 -10.96 0.00 -6.92
N PHE A 13 -10.16 1.08 -6.84
CA PHE A 13 -9.39 1.42 -5.63
C PHE A 13 -10.03 2.59 -4.86
N THR A 14 -9.84 2.65 -3.55
CA THR A 14 -10.34 3.72 -2.68
C THR A 14 -9.26 4.78 -2.41
N GLY A 15 -8.01 4.35 -2.33
CA GLY A 15 -6.83 5.18 -2.15
C GLY A 15 -5.64 4.70 -2.98
N ILE A 16 -4.61 5.55 -3.06
CA ILE A 16 -3.27 5.19 -3.50
C ILE A 16 -2.25 6.12 -2.84
N ALA A 17 -1.21 5.53 -2.27
CA ALA A 17 -0.04 6.26 -1.77
C ALA A 17 0.99 6.44 -2.89
N LEU A 18 1.34 7.69 -3.17
CA LEU A 18 2.44 8.07 -4.06
C LEU A 18 3.26 9.14 -3.35
N PHE A 19 4.40 8.74 -2.79
CA PHE A 19 5.19 9.59 -1.91
C PHE A 19 5.45 10.97 -2.53
N PRO A 20 5.21 12.08 -1.78
CA PRO A 20 4.83 12.18 -0.36
C PRO A 20 3.30 12.29 -0.10
N PHE A 21 2.47 11.92 -1.07
CA PHE A 21 1.03 12.15 -1.05
C PHE A 21 0.23 10.86 -0.93
N VAL A 22 -0.90 10.94 -0.23
CA VAL A 22 -1.96 9.92 -0.29
C VAL A 22 -3.09 10.51 -1.11
N PHE A 23 -3.49 9.84 -2.17
CA PHE A 23 -4.64 10.22 -2.98
C PHE A 23 -5.83 9.36 -2.58
N LEU A 24 -6.92 10.01 -2.14
CA LEU A 24 -8.18 9.32 -1.88
C LEU A 24 -9.20 9.70 -2.96
N ARG A 25 -10.11 8.77 -3.27
CA ARG A 25 -11.13 9.02 -4.29
C ARG A 25 -12.17 10.05 -3.85
N HIS A 26 -12.57 10.03 -2.57
CA HIS A 26 -13.61 10.87 -2.00
C HIS A 26 -13.15 11.50 -0.68
N ALA A 27 -13.75 12.62 -0.29
CA ALA A 27 -13.41 13.32 0.95
C ALA A 27 -13.75 12.50 2.20
N SER A 28 -14.88 11.78 2.19
CA SER A 28 -15.33 10.96 3.32
C SER A 28 -14.36 9.84 3.69
N LEU A 29 -13.55 9.37 2.73
CA LEU A 29 -12.53 8.35 2.98
C LEU A 29 -11.40 8.83 3.91
N LYS A 30 -11.28 10.15 4.16
CA LYS A 30 -10.34 10.69 5.14
C LYS A 30 -10.73 10.33 6.58
N GLU A 31 -12.01 10.05 6.83
CA GLU A 31 -12.53 9.66 8.14
C GLU A 31 -12.33 8.17 8.41
N ASP A 32 -12.01 7.38 7.38
CA ASP A 32 -11.64 5.98 7.53
C ASP A 32 -10.20 5.87 8.01
N VAL A 33 -10.06 5.76 9.34
CA VAL A 33 -8.76 5.68 10.02
C VAL A 33 -7.96 4.47 9.57
N LEU A 34 -8.62 3.34 9.25
CA LEU A 34 -7.94 2.12 8.81
C LEU A 34 -7.34 2.33 7.41
N LEU A 35 -8.13 2.87 6.48
CA LEU A 35 -7.64 3.20 5.14
C LEU A 35 -6.49 4.22 5.22
N VAL A 36 -6.64 5.28 6.02
CA VAL A 36 -5.58 6.28 6.18
C VAL A 36 -4.31 5.67 6.77
N ASN A 37 -4.43 4.75 7.74
CA ASN A 37 -3.28 4.05 8.30
C ASN A 37 -2.62 3.12 7.26
N HIS A 38 -3.41 2.36 6.51
CA HIS A 38 -2.96 1.52 5.42
C HIS A 38 -2.12 2.30 4.39
N GLU A 39 -2.62 3.46 3.94
CA GLU A 39 -1.90 4.31 2.99
C GLU A 39 -0.63 4.96 3.60
N ARG A 40 -0.61 5.19 4.92
CA ARG A 40 0.61 5.66 5.62
C ARG A 40 1.68 4.58 5.68
N ILE A 41 1.30 3.31 5.84
CA ILE A 41 2.23 2.18 5.79
C ILE A 41 2.90 2.14 4.40
N HIS A 42 2.13 2.27 3.32
CA HIS A 42 2.67 2.34 1.96
C HIS A 42 3.66 3.50 1.76
N LEU A 43 3.37 4.69 2.29
CA LEU A 43 4.31 5.82 2.24
C LEU A 43 5.63 5.49 2.95
N ARG A 44 5.58 4.76 4.06
CA ARG A 44 6.77 4.33 4.79
C ARG A 44 7.55 3.28 4.03
N GLN A 45 6.88 2.27 3.48
CA GLN A 45 7.51 1.26 2.62
C GLN A 45 8.19 1.89 1.40
N GLN A 46 7.54 2.89 0.77
CA GLN A 46 8.13 3.67 -0.31
C GLN A 46 9.43 4.35 0.13
N LEU A 47 9.45 5.00 1.29
CA LEU A 47 10.69 5.59 1.83
C LEU A 47 11.77 4.55 2.14
N GLU A 48 11.41 3.41 2.72
CA GLU A 48 12.35 2.34 3.08
C GLU A 48 13.03 1.71 1.87
N LEU A 49 12.37 1.72 0.71
CA LEU A 49 12.90 1.20 -0.54
C LEU A 49 13.19 2.31 -1.58
N LEU A 50 13.57 3.51 -1.12
CA LEU A 50 14.03 4.65 -1.95
C LEU A 50 13.05 5.10 -3.05
N ILE A 51 11.75 4.88 -2.85
CA ILE A 51 10.61 5.27 -3.69
C ILE A 51 10.61 4.60 -5.07
N LEU A 52 11.63 4.82 -5.90
CA LEU A 52 11.70 4.24 -7.23
C LEU A 52 11.89 2.72 -7.20
N PRO A 53 12.83 2.15 -6.40
CA PRO A 53 12.93 0.70 -6.25
C PRO A 53 11.65 0.08 -5.68
N PHE A 54 10.93 0.75 -4.77
CA PHE A 54 9.63 0.26 -4.27
C PHE A 54 8.68 -0.11 -5.42
N PHE A 55 8.44 0.79 -6.36
CA PHE A 55 7.51 0.52 -7.46
C PHE A 55 8.02 -0.60 -8.39
N VAL A 56 9.33 -0.70 -8.60
CA VAL A 56 9.92 -1.79 -9.39
C VAL A 56 9.67 -3.14 -8.69
N PHE A 57 10.00 -3.26 -7.41
CA PHE A 57 9.79 -4.49 -6.63
C PHE A 57 8.31 -4.84 -6.52
N TYR A 58 7.44 -3.86 -6.29
CA TYR A 58 5.99 -4.05 -6.23
C TYR A 58 5.44 -4.67 -7.51
N VAL A 59 5.82 -4.12 -8.68
CA VAL A 59 5.36 -4.65 -9.98
C VAL A 59 5.94 -6.02 -10.27
N LEU A 60 7.23 -6.25 -9.96
CA LEU A 60 7.85 -7.56 -10.15
C LEU A 60 7.18 -8.64 -9.29
N GLU A 61 6.92 -8.34 -8.01
CA GLU A 61 6.21 -9.26 -7.13
C GLU A 61 4.78 -9.49 -7.64
N PHE A 62 4.07 -8.45 -8.05
CA PHE A 62 2.72 -8.61 -8.63
C PHE A 62 2.73 -9.55 -9.84
N ILE A 63 3.67 -9.39 -10.77
CA ILE A 63 3.79 -10.27 -11.95
C ILE A 63 4.04 -11.71 -11.51
N TRP A 64 4.96 -11.93 -10.57
CA TRP A 64 5.24 -13.27 -10.03
C TRP A 64 4.01 -13.91 -9.40
N ARG A 65 3.31 -13.17 -8.52
CA ARG A 65 2.08 -13.61 -7.85
C ARG A 65 0.95 -13.83 -8.85
N PHE A 66 0.88 -13.03 -9.91
CA PHE A 66 -0.11 -13.17 -10.96
C PHE A 66 0.10 -14.47 -11.75
N LEU A 67 1.35 -14.82 -12.08
CA LEU A 67 1.67 -16.10 -12.70
C LEU A 67 1.32 -17.28 -11.79
N GLN A 68 1.52 -17.13 -10.47
CA GLN A 68 1.20 -18.14 -9.46
C GLN A 68 -0.31 -18.35 -9.29
N TYR A 69 -1.07 -17.30 -9.02
CA TYR A 69 -2.49 -17.39 -8.65
C TYR A 69 -3.46 -17.27 -9.83
N ARG A 70 -3.00 -16.79 -11.00
CA ARG A 70 -3.81 -16.55 -12.21
C ARG A 70 -5.05 -15.67 -11.96
N SER A 71 -5.02 -14.85 -10.92
CA SER A 71 -6.10 -13.95 -10.52
C SER A 71 -5.51 -12.63 -10.08
N CYS A 72 -5.91 -11.52 -10.72
CA CYS A 72 -5.41 -10.18 -10.39
C CYS A 72 -5.68 -9.83 -8.91
N TYR A 73 -6.85 -10.19 -8.39
CA TYR A 73 -7.23 -9.90 -7.01
C TYR A 73 -6.36 -10.68 -6.01
N LEU A 74 -6.16 -11.97 -6.24
CA LEU A 74 -5.30 -12.79 -5.38
C LEU A 74 -3.83 -12.35 -5.50
N ALA A 75 -3.37 -12.02 -6.71
CA ALA A 75 -2.02 -11.55 -6.91
C ALA A 75 -1.75 -10.26 -6.13
N TYR A 76 -2.64 -9.28 -6.25
CA TYR A 76 -2.59 -8.02 -5.52
C TYR A 76 -2.58 -8.25 -3.99
N LYS A 77 -3.54 -9.02 -3.47
CA LYS A 77 -3.61 -9.29 -2.03
C LYS A 77 -2.41 -10.04 -1.45
N ASN A 78 -1.64 -10.74 -2.29
CA ASN A 78 -0.48 -11.50 -1.87
C ASN A 78 0.85 -10.81 -2.13
N ILE A 79 0.85 -9.56 -2.61
CA ILE A 79 2.06 -8.73 -2.61
C ILE A 79 2.48 -8.50 -1.15
N SER A 80 3.75 -8.72 -0.83
CA SER A 80 4.30 -8.56 0.51
C SER A 80 3.97 -7.21 1.16
N PHE A 81 4.08 -6.12 0.38
CA PHE A 81 3.72 -4.77 0.79
C PHE A 81 2.23 -4.63 1.18
N GLU A 82 1.34 -5.19 0.37
CA GLU A 82 -0.11 -5.20 0.64
C GLU A 82 -0.45 -6.08 1.84
N ARG A 83 0.20 -7.25 1.95
CA ARG A 83 0.02 -8.17 3.09
C ARG A 83 0.43 -7.50 4.40
N GLU A 84 1.55 -6.80 4.41
CA GLU A 84 1.99 -6.02 5.58
C GLU A 84 0.98 -4.93 5.92
N ALA A 85 0.55 -4.12 4.93
CA ALA A 85 -0.39 -3.04 5.15
C ALA A 85 -1.74 -3.55 5.67
N TYR A 86 -2.34 -4.56 5.04
CA TYR A 86 -3.60 -5.17 5.51
C TYR A 86 -3.49 -5.84 6.87
N THR A 87 -2.34 -6.44 7.18
CA THR A 87 -2.15 -7.11 8.48
C THR A 87 -2.08 -6.08 9.61
N ASN A 88 -1.45 -4.93 9.36
CA ASN A 88 -1.15 -3.95 10.39
C ASN A 88 -2.03 -2.69 10.34
N GLU A 89 -2.96 -2.55 9.38
CA GLU A 89 -3.83 -1.37 9.24
C GLU A 89 -4.67 -1.06 10.49
N LYS A 90 -4.96 -2.09 11.31
CA LYS A 90 -5.69 -1.95 12.58
C LYS A 90 -4.83 -1.54 13.77
N ASP A 91 -3.51 -1.71 13.66
CA ASP A 91 -2.56 -1.24 14.67
C ASP A 91 -2.13 0.20 14.32
N LEU A 92 -2.77 1.17 14.98
CA LEU A 92 -2.50 2.59 14.76
C LEU A 92 -1.10 3.01 15.25
N ASN A 93 -0.47 2.19 16.10
CA ASN A 93 0.88 2.41 16.61
C ASN A 93 1.95 1.69 15.78
N TYR A 94 1.54 0.92 14.76
CA TYR A 94 2.46 0.14 13.94
C TYR A 94 3.58 0.99 13.33
N MET A 95 3.26 2.23 12.94
CA MET A 95 4.24 3.16 12.35
C MET A 95 5.41 3.50 13.28
N GLU A 96 5.23 3.38 14.61
CA GLU A 96 6.26 3.65 15.62
C GLU A 96 7.10 2.41 15.93
N SER A 97 6.47 1.23 15.92
CA SER A 97 7.11 -0.05 16.29
C SER A 97 7.66 -0.83 15.10
N LYS A 98 7.31 -0.43 13.87
CA LYS A 98 7.67 -1.13 12.63
C LYS A 98 9.19 -1.20 12.45
N SER A 99 9.67 -2.39 12.12
CA SER A 99 11.05 -2.63 11.70
C SER A 99 11.32 -2.16 10.27
N PHE A 100 12.56 -1.74 10.02
CA PHE A 100 13.05 -1.48 8.66
C PHE A 100 12.95 -2.76 7.81
N TRP A 101 12.36 -2.65 6.62
CA TRP A 101 12.10 -3.80 5.73
C TRP A 101 11.15 -4.87 6.29
N GLY A 102 10.20 -4.48 7.14
CA GLY A 102 9.15 -5.37 7.68
C GLY A 102 8.42 -6.22 6.62
N PHE A 103 8.23 -5.70 5.40
CA PHE A 103 7.59 -6.40 4.28
C PHE A 103 8.24 -7.75 3.94
N VAL A 104 9.54 -7.93 4.23
CA VAL A 104 10.25 -9.19 3.96
C VAL A 104 9.62 -10.38 4.71
N GLY A 105 9.02 -10.15 5.88
CA GLY A 105 8.28 -11.18 6.63
C GLY A 105 6.99 -11.64 5.95
N TYR A 106 6.57 -10.95 4.87
CA TYR A 106 5.34 -11.19 4.13
C TYR A 106 5.57 -11.64 2.68
N LEU A 107 6.81 -12.01 2.33
CA LEU A 107 7.12 -12.68 1.05
C LEU A 107 6.56 -14.11 0.98
#